data_AF-A0A417FP11-F1
#
_entry.id   AF-A0A417FP11-F1
#
_cell.length_a   1.000
_cell.length_b   1.000
_cell.length_c   1.000
_cell.angle_alpha   90.00
_cell.angle_beta   90.00
_cell.angle_gamma   90.00
#
_symmetry.space_group_name_H-M   'P 1'
#
loop_
_entity.id
_entity.type
_entity.pdbx_description
1 polymer ?
#
loop_
_entity_poly.entity_id
_entity_poly.type
_entity_poly.pdbx_seq_one_letter_code
_entity_poly.pdbx_strand_id
1 'polypeptide(L)'
;MILQYNLGNLQKVNNYREAFQLVGMPSQVVSFVGGGGKTTTIRRLAKTYWEEGIPVVVTTTTHMRYEDVPYMLLEESIEKLIELLDVYGKCVVGNATDRKTADGTSKFCSTSESFFEEICQEMERRGGIVLIEADGAKELPCKVPEEWEPVIPKQTTQVVAVYGLDAIGKHLQKLVFGQN
;
A
#
# COMPACT_ATOMS: atom_id res chain seq x y z
N MET A 1 7.21 6.85 17.65
CA MET A 1 7.15 8.31 17.44
C MET A 1 6.99 8.55 15.95
N ILE A 2 6.02 9.37 15.52
CA ILE A 2 5.83 9.77 14.13
C ILE A 2 6.11 11.27 14.05
N LEU A 3 6.93 11.66 13.09
CA LEU A 3 7.31 13.06 12.84
C LEU A 3 6.85 13.45 11.45
N GLN A 4 6.26 14.64 11.33
CA GLN A 4 5.86 15.25 10.07
C GLN A 4 6.68 16.52 9.88
N TYR A 5 7.33 16.65 8.73
CA TYR A 5 8.02 17.87 8.34
C TYR A 5 7.16 18.63 7.33
N ASN A 6 6.75 19.84 7.68
CA ASN A 6 5.92 20.70 6.82
C ASN A 6 6.46 22.13 6.82
N LEU A 7 6.80 22.65 5.63
CA LEU A 7 7.26 24.04 5.43
C LEU A 7 8.33 24.50 6.44
N GLY A 8 9.36 23.69 6.70
CA GLY A 8 10.43 24.04 7.65
C GLY A 8 10.22 23.57 9.08
N ASN A 9 9.02 23.09 9.43
CA ASN A 9 8.67 22.72 10.79
C ASN A 9 8.56 21.22 10.96
N LEU A 10 9.33 20.68 11.91
CA LEU A 10 9.23 19.30 12.33
C LEU A 10 8.28 19.22 13.53
N GLN A 11 7.14 18.54 13.35
CA GLN A 11 6.15 18.35 14.39
C GLN A 11 5.92 16.87 14.67
N LYS A 12 5.62 16.56 15.93
CA LYS A 12 5.19 15.22 16.33
C LYS A 12 3.70 15.08 16.04
N VAL A 13 3.33 13.99 15.39
CA VAL A 13 1.94 13.63 15.08
C VAL A 13 1.56 12.32 15.76
N ASN A 14 0.28 12.10 15.98
CA ASN A 14 -0.24 10.99 16.78
C ASN A 14 -0.31 9.69 15.98
N ASN A 15 -0.70 9.77 14.71
CA ASN A 15 -0.93 8.62 13.86
C ASN A 15 -0.54 8.90 12.39
N TYR A 16 -0.64 7.86 11.55
CA TYR A 16 -0.28 7.97 10.13
C TYR A 16 -1.32 8.74 9.30
N ARG A 17 -2.58 8.85 9.75
CA ARG A 17 -3.59 9.65 9.06
C ARG A 17 -3.24 11.14 9.12
N GLU A 18 -2.84 11.62 10.30
CA GLU A 18 -2.32 12.99 10.47
C GLU A 18 -1.05 13.20 9.64
N ALA A 19 -0.12 12.24 9.70
CA ALA A 19 1.15 12.32 8.98
C ALA A 19 0.97 12.45 7.45
N PHE A 20 0.01 11.71 6.89
CA PHE A 20 -0.30 11.71 5.45
C PHE A 20 -1.42 12.70 5.07
N GLN A 21 -1.89 13.51 6.02
CA GLN A 21 -2.95 14.52 5.79
C GLN A 21 -4.26 13.90 5.26
N LEU A 22 -4.58 12.69 5.73
CA LEU A 22 -5.77 11.92 5.35
C LEU A 22 -6.98 12.15 6.29
N VAL A 23 -6.86 13.10 7.22
CA VAL A 23 -7.94 13.42 8.18
C VAL A 23 -9.03 14.20 7.47
N GLY A 24 -10.29 13.79 7.64
CA GLY A 24 -11.45 14.48 7.06
C GLY A 24 -11.64 14.24 5.55
N MET A 25 -10.80 13.43 4.91
CA MET A 25 -10.96 13.06 3.51
C MET A 25 -11.86 11.81 3.40
N PRO A 26 -13.07 11.91 2.81
CA PRO A 26 -13.89 10.73 2.53
C PRO A 26 -13.27 9.94 1.38
N SER A 27 -13.41 8.61 1.41
CA SER A 27 -13.03 7.66 0.35
C SER A 27 -11.68 7.93 -0.34
N GLN A 28 -10.63 7.21 0.06
CA GLN A 28 -9.29 7.44 -0.49
C GLN A 28 -8.73 6.17 -1.13
N VAL A 29 -7.99 6.34 -2.22
CA VAL A 29 -7.22 5.29 -2.87
C VAL A 29 -5.75 5.71 -2.82
N VAL A 30 -5.00 5.12 -1.90
CA VAL A 30 -3.65 5.57 -1.56
C VAL A 30 -2.62 4.57 -2.05
N SER A 31 -1.79 5.01 -3.00
CA SER A 31 -0.71 4.20 -3.56
C SER A 31 0.61 4.49 -2.85
N PHE A 32 1.23 3.46 -2.28
CA PHE A 32 2.53 3.54 -1.62
C PHE A 32 3.61 3.10 -2.59
N VAL A 33 4.56 3.98 -2.93
CA VAL A 33 5.66 3.72 -3.87
C VAL A 33 7.03 3.86 -3.18
N GLY A 34 8.12 3.48 -3.87
CA GLY A 34 9.49 3.63 -3.35
C GLY A 34 10.07 2.39 -2.68
N GLY A 35 11.16 2.57 -1.92
CA GLY A 35 11.99 1.49 -1.39
C GLY A 35 12.02 1.44 0.14
N GLY A 36 11.74 0.26 0.70
CA GLY A 36 11.79 0.01 2.15
C GLY A 36 10.55 0.48 2.91
N GLY A 37 10.08 -0.30 3.90
CA GLY A 37 9.04 0.12 4.84
C GLY A 37 7.59 0.22 4.31
N LYS A 38 7.34 0.09 3.00
CA LYS A 38 5.98 0.18 2.40
C LYS A 38 4.94 -0.72 3.09
N THR A 39 5.18 -2.02 3.08
CA THR A 39 4.30 -3.02 3.72
C THR A 39 4.04 -2.68 5.19
N THR A 40 5.08 -2.29 5.94
CA THR A 40 4.97 -1.90 7.35
C THR A 40 4.11 -0.65 7.53
N THR A 41 4.30 0.35 6.67
CA THR A 41 3.52 1.60 6.68
C THR A 41 2.05 1.32 6.35
N ILE A 42 1.78 0.54 5.30
CA ILE A 42 0.43 0.12 4.92
C ILE A 42 -0.26 -0.59 6.09
N ARG A 43 0.40 -1.57 6.72
CA ARG A 43 -0.16 -2.29 7.88
C ARG A 43 -0.51 -1.36 9.05
N ARG A 44 0.35 -0.38 9.35
CA ARG A 44 0.12 0.58 10.44
C ARG A 44 -1.03 1.54 10.12
N LEU A 45 -1.13 2.00 8.88
CA LEU A 45 -2.23 2.84 8.44
C LEU A 45 -3.55 2.05 8.42
N ALA A 46 -3.55 0.84 7.87
CA ALA A 46 -4.70 -0.07 7.87
C ALA A 46 -5.24 -0.31 9.28
N LYS A 47 -4.34 -0.58 10.24
CA LYS A 47 -4.70 -0.72 11.66
C LYS A 47 -5.36 0.55 12.22
N THR A 48 -4.83 1.73 11.88
CA THR A 48 -5.37 3.01 12.36
C THR A 48 -6.81 3.22 11.87
N TYR A 49 -7.07 3.03 10.58
CA TYR A 49 -8.42 3.15 10.02
C TYR A 49 -9.40 2.12 10.59
N TRP A 50 -8.93 0.88 10.72
CA TRP A 50 -9.72 -0.21 11.30
C TRP A 50 -10.12 0.08 12.76
N GLU A 51 -9.20 0.59 13.59
CA GLU A 51 -9.47 0.97 14.98
C GLU A 51 -10.46 2.14 15.10
N GLU A 52 -10.59 2.95 14.05
CA GLU A 52 -11.56 4.05 13.95
C GLU A 52 -12.90 3.61 13.33
N GLY A 53 -13.07 2.31 13.04
CA GLY A 53 -14.28 1.75 12.45
C GLY A 53 -14.49 2.13 10.97
N ILE A 54 -13.45 2.62 10.31
CA ILE A 54 -13.50 2.97 8.89
C ILE A 54 -13.09 1.74 8.06
N PRO A 55 -13.89 1.31 7.06
CA PRO A 55 -13.56 0.13 6.25
C PRO A 55 -12.22 0.27 5.53
N VAL A 56 -11.45 -0.82 5.47
CA VAL A 56 -10.11 -0.83 4.84
C VAL A 56 -9.96 -1.98 3.86
N VAL A 57 -9.49 -1.68 2.65
CA VAL A 57 -8.99 -2.68 1.72
C VAL A 57 -7.50 -2.48 1.51
N VAL A 58 -6.71 -3.55 1.58
CA VAL A 58 -5.29 -3.57 1.23
C VAL A 58 -5.09 -4.44 -0.01
N THR A 59 -4.37 -3.93 -1.01
CA THR A 59 -4.03 -4.68 -2.22
C THR A 59 -2.65 -4.28 -2.77
N THR A 60 -2.28 -4.80 -3.93
CA THR A 60 -0.99 -4.54 -4.60
C THR A 60 -1.15 -4.43 -6.10
N THR A 61 -0.27 -3.67 -6.77
CA THR A 61 -0.20 -3.64 -8.25
C THR A 61 0.74 -4.68 -8.83
N THR A 62 1.55 -5.34 -8.00
CA THR A 62 2.48 -6.38 -8.47
C THR A 62 2.36 -7.62 -7.60
N HIS A 63 3.11 -7.68 -6.51
CA HIS A 63 3.12 -8.77 -5.57
C HIS A 63 3.38 -8.25 -4.17
N MET A 64 2.64 -8.76 -3.21
CA MET A 64 2.80 -8.44 -1.80
C MET A 64 2.95 -9.73 -1.00
N ARG A 65 3.64 -9.66 0.13
CA ARG A 65 3.83 -10.80 1.03
C ARG A 65 2.46 -11.30 1.50
N TYR A 66 2.23 -12.61 1.39
CA TYR A 66 1.04 -13.24 1.95
C TYR A 66 1.02 -13.15 3.48
N GLU A 67 -0.16 -12.95 4.04
CA GLU A 67 -0.41 -12.93 5.47
C GLU A 67 -1.49 -13.97 5.78
N ASP A 68 -1.20 -14.87 6.73
CA ASP A 68 -2.17 -15.85 7.22
C ASP A 68 -3.12 -15.16 8.21
N VAL A 69 -4.12 -14.48 7.66
CA VAL A 69 -5.10 -13.67 8.38
C VAL A 69 -6.51 -14.03 7.92
N PRO A 70 -7.52 -13.98 8.80
CA PRO A 70 -8.89 -14.43 8.46
C PRO A 70 -9.63 -13.48 7.51
N TYR A 71 -9.04 -12.32 7.21
CA TYR A 71 -9.57 -11.30 6.29
C TYR A 71 -8.77 -11.24 4.98
N MET A 72 -8.08 -12.32 4.62
CA MET A 72 -7.38 -12.46 3.33
C MET A 72 -8.32 -13.06 2.28
N LEU A 73 -8.46 -12.41 1.13
CA LEU A 73 -9.20 -12.87 -0.04
C LEU A 73 -8.23 -13.12 -1.20
N LEU A 74 -8.15 -14.36 -1.68
CA LEU A 74 -7.23 -14.81 -2.74
C LEU A 74 -7.94 -15.11 -4.07
N GLU A 75 -9.10 -14.49 -4.28
CA GLU A 75 -9.95 -14.66 -5.46
C GLU A 75 -10.71 -13.36 -5.76
N GLU A 76 -11.15 -13.21 -6.99
CA GLU A 76 -11.96 -12.07 -7.43
C GLU A 76 -13.44 -12.37 -7.20
N SER A 77 -13.96 -11.95 -6.04
CA SER A 77 -15.39 -12.00 -5.72
C SER A 77 -15.76 -10.80 -4.85
N ILE A 78 -16.62 -9.95 -5.38
CA ILE A 78 -17.07 -8.74 -4.67
C ILE A 78 -17.96 -9.10 -3.49
N GLU A 79 -18.73 -10.18 -3.60
CA GLU A 79 -19.60 -10.70 -2.55
C GLU A 79 -18.78 -11.14 -1.33
N LYS A 80 -17.72 -11.92 -1.55
CA LYS A 80 -16.83 -12.36 -0.46
C LYS A 80 -16.05 -11.20 0.14
N LEU A 81 -15.64 -10.23 -0.68
CA LEU A 81 -14.99 -9.01 -0.18
C LEU A 81 -15.94 -8.24 0.75
N ILE A 82 -17.20 -8.10 0.36
CA ILE A 82 -18.26 -7.49 1.19
C ILE A 82 -18.45 -8.25 2.50
N GLU A 83 -18.53 -9.58 2.46
CA GLU A 83 -18.65 -10.41 3.68
C GLU A 83 -17.48 -10.19 4.64
N LEU A 84 -16.25 -10.15 4.14
CA LEU A 84 -15.06 -9.89 4.96
C LEU A 84 -15.06 -8.47 5.54
N LEU A 85 -15.48 -7.47 4.76
CA LEU A 85 -15.64 -6.11 5.27
C LEU A 85 -16.72 -6.02 6.35
N ASP A 86 -17.83 -6.72 6.20
CA ASP A 86 -18.93 -6.71 7.17
C ASP A 86 -18.55 -7.41 8.49
N VAL A 87 -17.76 -8.50 8.42
CA VAL A 87 -17.32 -9.26 9.60
C VAL A 87 -16.11 -8.63 10.29
N TYR A 88 -15.10 -8.21 9.52
CA TYR A 88 -13.81 -7.79 10.06
C TYR A 88 -13.58 -6.28 9.99
N GLY A 89 -14.35 -5.53 9.21
CA GLY A 89 -14.11 -4.11 8.92
C GLY A 89 -12.90 -3.87 8.00
N LYS A 90 -12.25 -4.93 7.50
CA LYS A 90 -11.08 -4.84 6.62
C LYS A 90 -10.91 -6.09 5.77
N CYS A 91 -10.24 -5.96 4.63
CA CYS A 91 -9.89 -7.05 3.73
C CYS A 91 -8.49 -6.84 3.12
N VAL A 92 -7.69 -7.89 3.02
CA VAL A 92 -6.48 -7.92 2.17
C VAL A 92 -6.83 -8.75 0.95
N VAL A 93 -6.72 -8.18 -0.25
CA VAL A 93 -7.24 -8.80 -1.47
C VAL A 93 -6.21 -8.85 -2.59
N GLY A 94 -6.17 -9.98 -3.28
CA GLY A 94 -5.39 -10.21 -4.49
C GLY A 94 -5.59 -11.61 -5.03
N ASN A 95 -4.75 -12.03 -5.96
CA ASN A 95 -4.79 -13.37 -6.55
C ASN A 95 -3.67 -14.27 -6.02
N ALA A 96 -3.95 -15.56 -5.91
CA ALA A 96 -2.92 -16.55 -5.57
C ALA A 96 -1.79 -16.57 -6.63
N THR A 97 -0.56 -16.83 -6.18
CA THR A 97 0.61 -16.95 -7.06
C THR A 97 1.64 -17.91 -6.45
N ASP A 98 2.42 -18.58 -7.29
CA ASP A 98 3.50 -19.47 -6.86
C ASP A 98 4.76 -18.71 -6.39
N ARG A 99 4.77 -17.37 -6.48
CA ARG A 99 5.92 -16.56 -6.09
C ARG A 99 6.11 -16.57 -4.58
N LYS A 100 7.40 -16.59 -4.19
CA LYS A 100 7.83 -16.51 -2.79
C LYS A 100 8.81 -15.34 -2.59
N THR A 101 8.90 -14.84 -1.36
CA THR A 101 9.99 -13.99 -0.89
C THR A 101 11.29 -14.79 -0.77
N ALA A 102 12.43 -14.10 -0.59
CA ALA A 102 13.73 -14.74 -0.40
C ALA A 102 13.78 -15.66 0.84
N ASP A 103 12.97 -15.36 1.87
CA ASP A 103 12.81 -16.20 3.07
C ASP A 103 11.81 -17.37 2.90
N GLY A 104 11.27 -17.57 1.69
CA GLY A 104 10.36 -18.67 1.36
C GLY A 104 8.89 -18.43 1.66
N THR A 105 8.50 -17.24 2.15
CA THR A 105 7.09 -16.89 2.38
C THR A 105 6.35 -16.71 1.05
N SER A 106 5.12 -17.25 0.94
CA SER A 106 4.27 -17.03 -0.23
C SER A 106 3.94 -15.55 -0.47
N LYS A 107 3.61 -15.22 -1.71
CA LYS A 107 3.07 -13.91 -2.11
C LYS A 107 1.66 -14.06 -2.67
N PHE A 108 0.98 -12.94 -2.83
CA PHE A 108 -0.20 -12.80 -3.69
C PHE A 108 0.08 -11.71 -4.73
N CYS A 109 -0.59 -11.73 -5.87
CA CYS A 109 -0.45 -10.72 -6.92
C CYS A 109 -1.70 -9.85 -7.07
N SER A 110 -1.60 -8.84 -7.93
CA SER A 110 -2.69 -7.92 -8.22
C SER A 110 -3.95 -8.63 -8.72
N THR A 111 -5.09 -7.99 -8.47
CA THR A 111 -6.36 -8.33 -9.11
C THR A 111 -6.41 -7.79 -10.54
N SER A 112 -7.43 -8.19 -11.30
CA SER A 112 -7.79 -7.56 -12.56
C SER A 112 -8.16 -6.09 -12.37
N GLU A 113 -8.04 -5.30 -13.45
CA GLU A 113 -8.41 -3.87 -13.44
C GLU A 113 -9.91 -3.69 -13.18
N SER A 114 -10.76 -4.53 -13.76
CA SER A 114 -12.21 -4.49 -13.55
C SER A 114 -12.59 -4.78 -12.10
N PHE A 115 -11.99 -5.80 -11.48
CA PHE A 115 -12.28 -6.10 -10.08
C PHE A 115 -11.74 -5.02 -9.14
N PHE A 116 -10.59 -4.42 -9.47
CA PHE A 116 -10.08 -3.28 -8.72
C PHE A 116 -11.00 -2.04 -8.81
N GLU A 117 -11.63 -1.81 -9.96
CA GLU A 117 -12.67 -0.78 -10.13
C GLU A 117 -13.89 -1.05 -9.24
N GLU A 118 -14.37 -2.30 -9.19
CA GLU A 118 -15.48 -2.70 -8.31
C GLU A 118 -15.15 -2.48 -6.83
N ILE A 119 -13.93 -2.84 -6.41
CA ILE A 119 -13.43 -2.55 -5.05
C ILE A 119 -13.49 -1.05 -4.75
N CYS A 120 -12.99 -0.22 -5.66
CA CYS A 120 -12.98 1.23 -5.46
C CYS A 120 -14.40 1.79 -5.30
N GLN A 121 -15.35 1.34 -6.13
CA GLN A 121 -16.76 1.76 -6.06
C GLN A 121 -17.41 1.34 -4.73
N GLU A 122 -17.17 0.11 -4.26
CA GLU A 122 -17.73 -0.36 -3.00
C GLU A 122 -17.12 0.38 -1.80
N MET A 123 -15.82 0.68 -1.85
CA MET A 123 -15.16 1.45 -0.79
C MET A 123 -15.61 2.90 -0.77
N GLU A 124 -15.92 3.50 -1.93
CA GLU A 124 -16.54 4.80 -2.01
C GLU A 124 -17.93 4.82 -1.35
N ARG A 125 -18.78 3.83 -1.66
CA ARG A 125 -20.11 3.69 -1.04
C ARG A 125 -20.05 3.58 0.48
N ARG A 126 -19.00 2.93 1.00
CA ARG A 126 -18.77 2.72 2.43
C ARG A 126 -18.01 3.86 3.12
N GLY A 127 -17.50 4.84 2.38
CA GLY A 127 -16.59 5.85 2.92
C GLY A 127 -15.29 5.27 3.48
N GLY A 128 -14.83 4.14 2.92
CA GLY A 128 -13.64 3.43 3.35
C GLY A 128 -12.34 3.89 2.67
N ILE A 129 -11.26 3.16 2.85
CA ILE A 129 -9.96 3.43 2.22
C ILE A 129 -9.40 2.20 1.52
N VAL A 130 -8.83 2.41 0.33
CA VAL A 130 -8.03 1.43 -0.41
C VAL A 130 -6.56 1.79 -0.26
N LEU A 131 -5.75 0.88 0.26
CA LEU A 131 -4.31 1.03 0.44
C LEU A 131 -3.59 0.09 -0.51
N ILE A 132 -2.70 0.61 -1.35
CA ILE A 132 -2.08 -0.14 -2.43
C ILE A 132 -0.58 -0.16 -2.22
N GLU A 133 -0.01 -1.35 -2.09
CA GLU A 133 1.42 -1.53 -2.27
C GLU A 133 1.73 -1.47 -3.77
N ALA A 134 2.14 -0.28 -4.21
CA ALA A 134 2.57 -0.02 -5.57
C ALA A 134 4.09 -0.08 -5.67
N ASP A 135 4.58 -0.22 -6.90
CA ASP A 135 6.00 -0.20 -7.23
C ASP A 135 6.80 -1.35 -6.58
N GLY A 136 6.67 -2.51 -7.22
CA GLY A 136 7.50 -3.70 -6.99
C GLY A 136 8.91 -3.51 -7.53
N ALA A 137 9.64 -2.51 -7.02
CA ALA A 137 11.09 -2.54 -7.11
C ALA A 137 11.53 -3.91 -6.57
N LYS A 138 12.31 -4.66 -7.36
CA LYS A 138 12.91 -5.95 -7.02
C LYS A 138 13.87 -5.83 -5.82
N GLU A 139 13.40 -5.36 -4.67
CA GLU A 139 14.22 -5.01 -3.51
C GLU A 139 15.35 -4.02 -3.84
N LEU A 140 15.17 -3.17 -4.86
CA LEU A 140 16.21 -2.25 -5.31
C LEU A 140 15.96 -0.82 -4.79
N PRO A 141 16.96 -0.16 -4.16
CA PRO A 141 16.79 1.11 -3.43
C PRO A 141 16.42 2.32 -4.30
N CYS A 142 16.68 2.28 -5.60
CA CYS A 142 16.45 3.40 -6.52
C CYS A 142 16.47 2.87 -7.96
N LYS A 143 15.36 2.95 -8.68
CA LYS A 143 15.33 2.75 -10.14
C LYS A 143 14.87 4.06 -10.77
N VAL A 144 15.52 4.48 -11.85
CA VAL A 144 15.01 5.53 -12.72
C VAL A 144 13.74 4.96 -13.36
N PRO A 145 12.56 5.56 -13.14
CA PRO A 145 11.33 5.04 -13.71
C PRO A 145 11.40 5.14 -15.24
N GLU A 146 11.14 4.03 -15.93
CA GLU A 146 10.83 4.04 -17.37
C GLU A 146 9.44 4.67 -17.57
N GLU A 147 9.06 5.07 -18.79
CA GLU A 147 7.75 5.70 -19.09
C GLU A 147 6.52 4.89 -18.60
N TRP A 148 6.68 3.61 -18.26
CA TRP A 148 5.64 2.69 -17.78
C TRP A 148 5.76 2.26 -16.30
N GLU A 149 6.64 2.89 -15.50
CA GLU A 149 6.73 2.71 -14.03
C GLU A 149 6.66 4.06 -13.29
N PRO A 150 6.01 4.15 -12.10
CA PRO A 150 5.26 3.09 -11.42
C PRO A 150 3.87 2.89 -12.01
N VAL A 151 3.39 1.65 -12.01
CA VAL A 151 1.97 1.33 -12.26
C VAL A 151 1.16 1.88 -11.07
N ILE A 152 0.78 3.15 -11.16
CA ILE A 152 -0.14 3.82 -10.24
C ILE A 152 -1.54 3.70 -10.85
N PRO A 153 -2.50 3.04 -10.19
CA PRO A 153 -3.86 2.93 -10.72
C PRO A 153 -4.48 4.32 -10.90
N LYS A 154 -5.26 4.51 -11.98
CA LYS A 154 -5.93 5.78 -12.31
C LYS A 154 -6.88 6.30 -11.22
N GLN A 155 -7.36 5.40 -10.35
CA GLN A 155 -8.21 5.68 -9.21
C GLN A 155 -7.44 6.27 -8.02
N THR A 156 -6.11 6.26 -8.04
CA THR A 156 -5.26 6.77 -6.95
C THR A 156 -5.55 8.24 -6.68
N THR A 157 -5.99 8.55 -5.46
CA THR A 157 -6.24 9.91 -4.98
C THR A 157 -5.02 10.51 -4.31
N GLN A 158 -4.15 9.67 -3.73
CA GLN A 158 -2.91 10.11 -3.10
C GLN A 158 -1.77 9.12 -3.35
N VAL A 159 -0.58 9.64 -3.62
CA VAL A 159 0.65 8.85 -3.69
C VAL A 159 1.51 9.15 -2.46
N VAL A 160 1.89 8.10 -1.74
CA VAL A 160 2.81 8.18 -0.60
C VAL A 160 4.14 7.53 -0.98
N ALA A 161 5.17 8.34 -1.17
CA ALA A 161 6.51 7.84 -1.42
C ALA A 161 7.19 7.45 -0.10
N VAL A 162 7.56 6.18 0.02
CA VAL A 162 8.21 5.63 1.21
C VAL A 162 9.68 5.37 0.90
N TYR A 163 10.56 5.94 1.71
CA TYR A 163 12.00 5.75 1.62
C TYR A 163 12.56 5.33 2.97
N GLY A 164 13.35 4.25 2.99
CA GLY A 164 14.16 3.89 4.13
C GLY A 164 15.23 4.95 4.42
N LEU A 165 15.30 5.43 5.66
CA LEU A 165 16.33 6.39 6.08
C LEU A 165 17.75 5.80 6.05
N ASP A 166 17.87 4.47 5.90
CA ASP A 166 19.13 3.76 5.71
C ASP A 166 19.90 4.20 4.44
N ALA A 167 19.24 4.93 3.54
CA ALA A 167 19.83 5.54 2.35
C ALA A 167 20.38 6.97 2.59
N ILE A 168 19.99 7.65 3.67
CA ILE A 168 20.42 9.02 3.96
C ILE A 168 21.89 9.02 4.40
N GLY A 169 22.70 9.86 3.75
CA GLY A 169 24.14 9.99 4.04
C GLY A 169 25.05 9.00 3.32
N LYS A 170 24.51 8.09 2.50
CA LYS A 170 25.31 7.19 1.64
C LYS A 170 25.47 7.81 0.25
N HIS A 171 26.71 7.81 -0.28
CA HIS A 171 26.98 8.29 -1.64
C HIS A 171 26.18 7.47 -2.66
N LEU A 172 25.45 8.16 -3.55
CA LEU A 172 24.66 7.57 -4.65
C LEU A 172 25.48 6.55 -5.46
N GLN A 173 26.77 6.80 -5.63
CA GLN A 173 27.71 5.96 -6.39
C GLN A 173 27.99 4.58 -5.78
N LYS A 174 27.59 4.30 -4.53
CA LYS A 174 27.65 2.96 -3.92
C LYS A 174 26.29 2.25 -3.87
N LEU A 175 25.22 2.90 -4.35
CA LEU A 175 23.84 2.39 -4.29
C LEU A 175 23.16 2.30 -5.66
N VAL A 176 23.86 2.68 -6.74
CA VAL A 176 23.38 2.61 -8.12
C VAL A 176 24.35 1.77 -8.93
N PHE A 177 23.88 0.65 -9.51
CA PHE A 177 24.62 -0.13 -10.50
C PHE A 177 23.91 0.03 -11.84
N GLY A 178 24.65 0.52 -12.84
CA GLY A 178 24.14 0.94 -14.14
C GLY A 178 25.04 2.02 -14.75
N GLN A 179 26.35 1.77 -14.78
CA GLN A 179 27.16 2.29 -15.87
C GLN A 179 27.27 1.15 -16.86
N ASN A 180 26.66 1.32 -18.02
CA ASN A 180 27.36 1.12 -19.28
C ASN A 180 27.15 2.39 -20.09
#